data_AF-A0A519BSC2-F1
#
_entry.id   AF-A0A519BSC2-F1
#
_cell.length_a   1.000
_cell.length_b   1.000
_cell.length_c   1.000
_cell.angle_alpha   90.00
_cell.angle_beta   90.00
_cell.angle_gamma   90.00
#
_symmetry.space_group_name_H-M   'P 1'
#
loop_
_entity.id
_entity.type
_entity.pdbx_description
1 polymer ?
#
loop_
_entity_poly.entity_id
_entity_poly.type
_entity_poly.pdbx_seq_one_letter_code
_entity_poly.pdbx_strand_id
1 'polypeptide(L)'
;MDKKKELIFKAKRNSKFGDQEYYIVAKDKKKISEEDLIVALQKAQTERMPAIFISPGELDKKAKECLEVWRNILKFDQIKSFK
;
A
#
# COMPACT_ATOMS: atom_id res chain seq x y z
N MET A 1 24.45 -1.53 0.30
CA MET A 1 23.26 -1.21 -0.52
C MET A 1 22.19 -2.25 -0.22
N ASP A 2 21.57 -2.14 0.96
CA ASP A 2 20.51 -3.05 1.36
C ASP A 2 19.28 -2.81 0.50
N LYS A 3 18.95 -3.77 -0.37
CA LYS A 3 17.66 -3.82 -1.04
C LYS A 3 16.59 -3.87 0.04
N LYS A 4 15.95 -2.74 0.31
CA LYS A 4 14.76 -2.68 1.17
C LYS A 4 13.81 -3.77 0.69
N LYS A 5 13.47 -4.71 1.57
CA LYS A 5 12.60 -5.84 1.23
C LYS A 5 11.24 -5.27 0.83
N GLU A 6 10.99 -5.26 -0.47
CA GLU A 6 9.72 -4.88 -1.09
C GLU A 6 9.13 -6.16 -1.69
N LEU A 7 7.92 -6.49 -1.25
CA LEU A 7 7.15 -7.62 -1.71
C LEU A 7 5.91 -7.08 -2.39
N ILE A 8 5.68 -7.52 -3.62
CA ILE A 8 4.54 -7.12 -4.43
C ILE A 8 3.75 -8.38 -4.75
N PHE A 9 2.45 -8.37 -4.47
CA PHE A 9 1.57 -9.47 -4.80
C PHE A 9 0.14 -8.97 -5.03
N LYS A 10 -0.64 -9.77 -5.75
CA LYS A 10 -2.05 -9.51 -5.98
C LYS A 10 -2.87 -10.42 -5.08
N ALA A 11 -3.87 -9.86 -4.40
CA ALA A 11 -4.82 -10.64 -3.63
C ALA A 11 -6.22 -10.49 -4.21
N LYS A 12 -6.96 -11.60 -4.20
CA LYS A 12 -8.33 -11.66 -4.69
C LYS A 12 -9.24 -12.01 -3.52
N ARG A 13 -10.33 -11.26 -3.38
CA ARG A 13 -11.38 -11.52 -2.39
C ARG A 13 -12.72 -11.64 -3.09
N ASN A 14 -13.38 -12.76 -2.90
CA ASN A 14 -14.74 -12.95 -3.39
C ASN A 14 -15.68 -12.13 -2.51
N SER A 15 -16.43 -11.21 -3.13
CA SER A 15 -17.44 -10.40 -2.46
C SER A 15 -18.83 -10.74 -3.00
N LYS A 16 -19.87 -10.31 -2.29
CA LYS A 16 -21.27 -10.43 -2.78
C LYS A 16 -21.52 -9.66 -4.08
N PHE A 17 -20.64 -8.72 -4.43
CA PHE A 17 -20.72 -7.88 -5.63
C PHE A 17 -19.76 -8.35 -6.74
N GLY A 18 -19.14 -9.52 -6.59
CA GLY A 18 -18.14 -10.05 -7.51
C GLY A 18 -16.74 -10.09 -6.90
N ASP A 19 -15.78 -10.51 -7.71
CA ASP A 19 -14.40 -10.65 -7.28
C ASP A 19 -13.70 -9.31 -7.23
N GLN A 20 -13.12 -8.98 -6.08
CA GLN A 20 -12.34 -7.78 -5.90
C GLN A 20 -10.85 -8.15 -5.82
N GLU A 21 -10.06 -7.58 -6.71
CA GLU A 21 -8.61 -7.71 -6.72
C GLU A 21 -7.95 -6.48 -6.09
N TYR A 22 -6.79 -6.70 -5.46
CA TYR A 22 -6.02 -5.68 -4.78
C TYR A 22 -4.54 -5.81 -5.13
N TYR A 23 -3.90 -4.67 -5.39
CA TYR A 23 -2.46 -4.57 -5.57
C TYR A 23 -1.81 -4.32 -4.22
N ILE A 24 -1.07 -5.29 -3.70
CA ILE A 24 -0.46 -5.21 -2.37
C ILE A 24 1.03 -4.92 -2.51
N VAL A 25 1.47 -3.84 -1.86
CA VAL A 25 2.88 -3.45 -1.74
C VAL A 25 3.25 -3.52 -0.26
N ALA A 26 4.03 -4.53 0.11
CA ALA A 26 4.59 -4.65 1.44
C ALA A 26 6.04 -4.18 1.43
N LYS A 27 6.38 -3.18 2.24
CA LYS A 27 7.70 -2.56 2.26
C LYS A 27 8.22 -2.44 3.68
N ASP A 28 9.41 -2.98 3.92
CA ASP A 28 10.10 -2.80 5.21
C ASP A 28 10.77 -1.41 5.27
N LYS A 29 10.01 -0.40 5.71
CA LYS A 29 10.49 0.99 5.82
C LYS A 29 9.85 1.68 7.03
N LYS A 30 10.69 2.12 7.99
CA LYS A 30 10.27 2.76 9.26
C LYS A 30 9.46 4.06 9.10
N LYS A 31 9.62 4.78 8.00
CA LYS A 31 8.90 6.01 7.70
C LYS A 31 8.49 6.03 6.24
N ILE A 32 7.20 6.08 5.97
CA ILE A 32 6.63 6.04 4.62
C ILE A 32 6.38 7.46 4.15
N SER A 33 6.89 7.76 2.95
CA SER A 33 6.74 9.06 2.31
C SER A 33 5.59 9.07 1.31
N GLU A 34 5.13 10.26 0.97
CA GLU A 34 4.12 10.48 -0.07
C GLU A 34 4.49 9.80 -1.40
N GLU A 35 5.76 9.91 -1.81
CA GLU A 35 6.28 9.26 -3.02
C GLU A 35 6.11 7.73 -3.01
N ASP A 36 6.28 7.07 -1.85
CA ASP A 36 6.09 5.61 -1.77
C ASP A 36 4.63 5.24 -2.06
N LEU A 37 3.69 6.01 -1.52
CA LEU A 37 2.26 5.83 -1.73
C LEU A 37 1.85 6.10 -3.18
N ILE A 38 2.38 7.17 -3.78
CA ILE A 38 2.13 7.53 -5.18
C ILE A 38 2.59 6.42 -6.11
N VAL A 39 3.81 5.91 -5.92
CA VAL A 39 4.34 4.83 -6.77
C VAL A 39 3.49 3.56 -6.65
N ALA A 40 3.08 3.19 -5.43
CA ALA A 40 2.20 2.04 -5.23
C ALA A 40 0.84 2.23 -5.91
N LEU A 41 0.26 3.43 -5.80
CA LEU A 41 -1.02 3.77 -6.40
C LEU A 41 -0.95 3.78 -7.93
N GLN A 42 0.11 4.34 -8.53
CA GLN A 42 0.32 4.34 -9.98
C GLN A 42 0.38 2.91 -10.54
N LYS A 43 1.14 2.02 -9.87
CA LYS A 43 1.21 0.60 -10.27
C LYS A 43 -0.14 -0.11 -10.14
N ALA A 44 -0.91 0.18 -9.09
CA ALA A 44 -2.25 -0.36 -8.92
C ALA A 44 -3.23 0.14 -9.98
N GLN A 45 -3.14 1.42 -10.37
CA GLN A 45 -3.95 2.01 -11.43
C GLN A 45 -3.66 1.39 -12.80
N THR A 46 -2.39 1.09 -13.12
CA THR A 46 -2.05 0.38 -14.37
C THR A 46 -2.68 -1.02 -14.44
N GLU A 47 -2.90 -1.63 -13.27
CA GLU A 47 -3.53 -2.94 -13.12
C GLU A 47 -5.05 -2.84 -12.89
N ARG A 48 -5.63 -1.64 -12.92
CA ARG A 48 -7.07 -1.35 -12.71
C ARG A 48 -7.62 -1.88 -11.40
N MET A 49 -6.82 -1.80 -10.33
CA MET A 49 -7.20 -2.27 -9.00
C MET A 49 -6.80 -1.27 -7.91
N PRO A 50 -7.47 -1.28 -6.74
CA PRO A 50 -7.03 -0.51 -5.58
C PRO A 50 -5.70 -1.00 -5.02
N ALA A 51 -4.99 -0.10 -4.35
CA ALA A 51 -3.71 -0.37 -3.70
C ALA A 51 -3.87 -0.62 -2.19
N ILE A 52 -3.13 -1.58 -1.67
CA ILE A 52 -2.90 -1.77 -0.24
C ILE A 52 -1.40 -1.66 0.01
N PHE A 53 -1.01 -0.68 0.83
CA PHE A 53 0.36 -0.46 1.23
C PHE A 53 0.56 -0.93 2.66
N ILE A 54 1.50 -1.84 2.87
CA ILE A 54 1.79 -2.46 4.17
C ILE A 54 3.21 -2.12 4.59
N SER A 55 3.39 -1.62 5.81
CA SER A 55 4.71 -1.35 6.36
C SER A 55 4.71 -1.42 7.89
N PRO A 56 5.84 -1.77 8.54
CA PRO A 56 5.97 -1.58 9.99
C PRO A 56 6.12 -0.12 10.41
N GLY A 57 6.50 0.75 9.48
CA GLY A 57 6.75 2.16 9.74
C GLY A 57 5.50 3.04 9.77
N GLU A 58 5.70 4.29 10.17
CA GLU A 58 4.62 5.29 10.20
C GLU A 58 4.64 6.16 8.95
N LEU A 59 3.46 6.64 8.55
CA LEU A 59 3.32 7.65 7.52
C LEU A 59 3.87 9.00 8.01
N ASP A 60 4.61 9.70 7.16
CA ASP A 60 4.91 11.10 7.39
C ASP A 60 3.66 11.98 7.20
N LYS A 61 3.78 13.27 7.54
CA LYS A 61 2.63 14.19 7.50
C LYS A 61 2.03 14.29 6.10
N LYS A 62 2.86 14.39 5.05
CA LYS A 62 2.40 14.50 3.66
C LYS A 62 1.75 13.19 3.20
N ALA A 63 2.34 12.05 3.57
CA ALA A 63 1.80 10.73 3.28
C ALA A 63 0.43 10.51 3.96
N LYS A 64 0.21 11.03 5.17
CA LYS A 64 -1.10 11.02 5.84
C LYS A 64 -2.14 11.86 5.08
N GLU A 65 -1.78 13.08 4.69
CA GLU A 65 -2.66 13.97 3.92
C GLU A 65 -3.03 13.35 2.57
N CYS A 66 -2.03 12.79 1.87
CA CYS A 66 -2.17 12.02 0.64
C CYS A 66 -3.12 10.82 0.81
N LEU A 67 -2.96 10.04 1.89
CA LEU A 67 -3.83 8.91 2.17
C LEU A 67 -5.28 9.34 2.42
N GLU A 68 -5.52 10.44 3.13
CA GLU A 68 -6.88 10.94 3.36
C GLU A 68 -7.61 11.28 2.05
N VAL A 69 -6.92 11.91 1.10
CA VAL A 69 -7.48 12.22 -0.22
C VAL A 69 -7.79 10.96 -1.03
N TRP A 70 -6.93 9.94 -0.94
CA TRP A 70 -7.05 8.71 -1.73
C TRP A 70 -7.57 7.50 -0.97
N ARG A 71 -8.17 7.68 0.22
CA ARG A 71 -8.57 6.60 1.13
C ARG A 71 -9.50 5.55 0.52
N ASN A 72 -10.22 5.90 -0.55
CA ASN A 72 -11.14 5.02 -1.25
C ASN A 72 -10.41 4.04 -2.20
N ILE A 73 -9.21 4.38 -2.64
CA ILE A 73 -8.44 3.63 -3.67
C ILE A 73 -7.07 3.17 -3.17
N LEU A 74 -6.59 3.74 -2.06
CA LEU A 74 -5.35 3.40 -1.40
C LEU A 74 -5.61 3.18 0.09
N LYS A 75 -5.26 1.99 0.59
CA LYS A 75 -5.27 1.69 2.02
C LYS A 75 -3.84 1.56 2.53
N PHE A 76 -3.55 2.16 3.67
CA PHE A 76 -2.32 1.91 4.41
C PHE A 76 -2.63 1.03 5.62
N ASP A 77 -1.80 0.01 5.85
CA ASP A 77 -1.85 -0.83 7.04
C ASP A 77 -0.48 -0.90 7.72
N GLN A 78 -0.46 -0.55 9.01
CA GLN A 78 0.74 -0.59 9.82
C GLN A 78 0.83 -1.91 10.56
N ILE A 79 1.74 -2.79 10.14
CA ILE A 79 1.93 -4.09 10.79
C ILE A 79 2.94 -3.96 11.92
N LYS A 80 2.63 -4.50 13.10
CA LYS A 80 3.66 -4.66 14.13
C LYS A 80 4.64 -5.71 13.63
N SER A 81 5.92 -5.36 13.51
CA SER A 81 6.96 -6.34 13.25
C SER A 81 6.90 -7.39 14.37
N PHE A 82 6.58 -8.65 14.04
CA PHE A 82 6.65 -9.74 15.00
C PHE A 82 8.13 -9.90 15.37
N LYS A 83 8.43 -9.60 16.63
CA LYS A 83 9.77 -9.73 17.22
C LYS A 83 10.01 -11.18 17.62
#